data_AF-A0A6N9FFJ7-F1
#
_entry.id   AF-A0A6N9FFJ7-F1
#
_cell.length_a   1.000
_cell.length_b   1.000
_cell.length_c   1.000
_cell.angle_alpha   90.00
_cell.angle_beta   90.00
_cell.angle_gamma   90.00
#
_symmetry.space_group_name_H-M   'P 1'
#
loop_
_entity.id
_entity.type
_entity.pdbx_description
1 polymer ?
#
loop_
_entity_poly.entity_id
_entity_poly.type
_entity_poly.pdbx_seq_one_letter_code
_entity_poly.pdbx_strand_id
1 'polypeptide(L)'
;MNEESGGRAIRKPAGLKAQIDLPTPVAVWVFAAHAIALLSPLVLLWAVYANWDHVAFRANAPGFFYVAVAFMMASGAFEFAQNTADRWYLLPGMGSTTSPALADFLFYMCNALSMLALITACVGGVWWLLALCALVAGVFAFLYLSGRPPYAAFGVLGFLSTFSLFVTFDNPIVFLQLVTGQLTLYFFTLLLKTRAQSLHGCVALVSTSGLWVIAWAIHSSASGRPPGWVQLVVLALAAGVLALAFKPRLQKLKATHRRFRAG
;
A
#
# COMPACT_ATOMS: atom_id res chain seq x y z
N MET A 1 60.57 -7.98 -7.82
CA MET A 1 59.93 -7.50 -6.57
C MET A 1 58.44 -7.53 -6.82
N ASN A 2 57.76 -8.55 -6.29
CA ASN A 2 56.35 -8.82 -6.52
C ASN A 2 55.46 -7.94 -5.64
N GLU A 3 54.32 -7.59 -6.22
CA GLU A 3 53.23 -6.78 -5.69
C GLU A 3 52.59 -7.42 -4.44
N GLU A 4 52.58 -6.70 -3.32
CA GLU A 4 51.60 -6.93 -2.26
C GLU A 4 50.39 -6.01 -2.48
N SER A 5 49.51 -6.39 -3.40
CA SER A 5 48.14 -5.86 -3.40
C SER A 5 47.34 -6.59 -2.31
N GLY A 6 47.44 -6.07 -1.10
CA GLY A 6 46.62 -6.46 0.05
C GLY A 6 45.14 -6.13 -0.17
N GLY A 7 44.51 -6.83 -1.12
CA GLY A 7 43.06 -6.83 -1.34
C GLY A 7 42.38 -7.44 -0.12
N ARG A 8 41.97 -6.59 0.82
CA ARG A 8 41.18 -6.98 1.99
C ARG A 8 39.93 -7.69 1.46
N ALA A 9 39.90 -9.02 1.54
CA ALA A 9 38.77 -9.83 1.14
C ALA A 9 37.53 -9.34 1.89
N ILE A 10 36.64 -8.63 1.20
CA ILE A 10 35.35 -8.23 1.74
C ILE A 10 34.61 -9.54 1.97
N ARG A 11 34.56 -10.02 3.22
CA ARG A 11 33.74 -11.18 3.59
C ARG A 11 32.33 -10.88 3.11
N LYS A 12 31.85 -11.66 2.13
CA LYS A 12 30.44 -11.60 1.73
C LYS A 12 29.61 -11.87 2.99
N PRO A 13 28.64 -11.00 3.31
CA PRO A 13 27.75 -11.26 4.44
C PRO A 13 27.09 -12.62 4.25
N ALA A 14 26.95 -13.38 5.33
CA ALA A 14 26.20 -14.63 5.37
C ALA A 14 24.88 -14.44 6.14
N GLY A 15 23.90 -15.30 5.88
CA GLY A 15 22.59 -15.26 6.54
C GLY A 15 21.75 -14.02 6.19
N LEU A 16 20.91 -13.58 7.14
CA LEU A 16 19.95 -12.48 6.94
C LEU A 16 20.60 -11.17 6.46
N LYS A 17 21.85 -10.91 6.85
CA LYS A 17 22.62 -9.73 6.43
C LYS A 17 22.94 -9.73 4.93
N ALA A 18 22.97 -10.90 4.29
CA ALA A 18 23.15 -11.02 2.84
C ALA A 18 21.89 -10.66 2.05
N GLN A 19 20.72 -10.67 2.70
CA GLN A 19 19.43 -10.50 2.04
C GLN A 19 18.94 -9.03 2.05
N ILE A 20 19.68 -8.12 2.69
CA ILE A 20 19.28 -6.72 2.87
C ILE A 20 20.40 -5.79 2.40
N ASP A 21 20.14 -5.02 1.34
CA ASP A 21 21.10 -4.06 0.77
C ASP A 21 20.98 -2.64 1.36
N LEU A 22 20.11 -2.44 2.36
CA LEU A 22 19.90 -1.16 3.03
C LEU A 22 20.89 -0.93 4.19
N PRO A 23 21.33 0.32 4.43
CA PRO A 23 21.98 0.71 5.69
C PRO A 23 21.06 0.47 6.88
N THR A 24 21.60 0.08 8.03
CA THR A 24 20.81 -0.36 9.19
C THR A 24 19.67 0.60 9.61
N PRO A 25 19.89 1.93 9.74
CA PRO A 25 18.79 2.82 10.14
C PRO A 25 17.64 2.83 9.13
N VAL A 26 17.96 2.78 7.83
CA VAL A 26 16.97 2.75 6.76
C VAL A 26 16.28 1.39 6.71
N ALA A 27 17.02 0.30 6.90
CA ALA A 27 16.46 -1.04 7.00
C ALA A 27 15.42 -1.11 8.11
N VAL A 28 15.77 -0.69 9.34
CA VAL A 28 14.85 -0.70 10.50
C VAL A 28 13.58 0.08 10.19
N TRP A 29 13.71 1.27 9.61
CA TRP A 29 12.57 2.08 9.19
C TRP A 29 11.68 1.38 8.15
N VAL A 30 12.27 0.88 7.07
CA VAL A 30 11.54 0.21 5.98
C VAL A 30 10.86 -1.05 6.49
N PHE A 31 11.54 -1.87 7.30
CA PHE A 31 10.96 -3.08 7.88
C PHE A 31 9.82 -2.77 8.84
N ALA A 32 9.97 -1.76 9.72
CA ALA A 32 8.91 -1.36 10.63
C ALA A 32 7.67 -0.89 9.86
N ALA A 33 7.86 -0.08 8.80
CA ALA A 33 6.79 0.37 7.93
C ALA A 33 6.04 -0.79 7.26
N HIS A 34 6.76 -1.79 6.74
CA HIS A 34 6.14 -2.97 6.12
C HIS A 34 5.50 -3.91 7.14
N ALA A 35 6.05 -4.04 8.34
CA ALA A 35 5.40 -4.78 9.41
C ALA A 35 4.07 -4.13 9.80
N ILE A 36 4.03 -2.81 9.90
CA ILE A 36 2.77 -2.06 10.10
C ILE A 36 1.82 -2.31 8.93
N ALA A 37 2.31 -2.25 7.68
CA ALA A 37 1.47 -2.48 6.50
C ALA A 37 0.87 -3.89 6.46
N LEU A 38 1.67 -4.92 6.77
CA LEU A 38 1.24 -6.31 6.84
C LEU A 38 0.19 -6.56 7.93
N LEU A 39 0.32 -5.88 9.07
CA LEU A 39 -0.58 -6.05 10.22
C LEU A 39 -1.81 -5.14 10.19
N SER A 40 -1.78 -4.04 9.44
CA SER A 40 -2.89 -3.06 9.38
C SER A 40 -4.26 -3.64 8.95
N PRO A 41 -4.36 -4.69 8.11
CA PRO A 41 -5.65 -5.34 7.84
C PRO A 41 -6.35 -5.87 9.10
N LEU A 42 -5.60 -6.17 10.17
CA LEU A 42 -6.17 -6.58 11.46
C LEU A 42 -6.97 -5.47 12.14
N VAL A 43 -6.67 -4.20 11.84
CA VAL A 43 -7.45 -3.07 12.36
C VAL A 43 -8.84 -3.02 11.72
N LEU A 44 -8.93 -3.30 10.41
CA LEU A 44 -10.22 -3.43 9.74
C LEU A 44 -10.98 -4.66 10.26
N LEU A 45 -10.29 -5.79 10.42
CA LEU A 45 -10.87 -7.00 11.01
C LEU A 45 -11.49 -6.71 12.38
N TRP A 46 -10.73 -6.05 13.26
CA TRP A 46 -11.18 -5.65 14.58
C TRP A 46 -12.37 -4.70 14.52
N ALA A 47 -12.31 -3.66 13.66
CA ALA A 47 -13.41 -2.69 13.55
C ALA A 47 -14.71 -3.33 13.06
N VAL A 48 -14.63 -4.28 12.12
CA VAL A 48 -15.80 -5.04 11.64
C VAL A 48 -16.34 -5.94 12.74
N TYR A 49 -15.48 -6.69 13.42
CA TYR A 49 -15.89 -7.60 14.49
C TYR A 49 -16.50 -6.84 15.69
N ALA A 50 -15.84 -5.78 16.15
CA ALA A 50 -16.27 -4.99 17.31
C ALA A 50 -17.57 -4.20 17.07
N ASN A 51 -17.91 -3.92 15.81
CA ASN A 51 -19.13 -3.20 15.43
C ASN A 51 -20.04 -4.06 14.55
N TRP A 52 -20.02 -5.39 14.75
CA TRP A 52 -20.66 -6.34 13.85
C TRP A 52 -22.16 -6.06 13.65
N ASP A 53 -22.92 -5.78 14.70
CA ASP A 53 -24.36 -5.52 14.59
C ASP A 53 -24.64 -4.32 13.67
N HIS A 54 -23.84 -3.25 13.80
CA HIS A 54 -23.93 -2.09 12.93
C HIS A 54 -23.54 -2.42 11.49
N VAL A 55 -22.44 -3.15 11.30
CA VAL A 55 -21.98 -3.56 9.97
C VAL A 55 -23.00 -4.48 9.29
N ALA A 56 -23.54 -5.46 10.00
CA ALA A 56 -24.54 -6.39 9.50
C ALA A 56 -25.88 -5.71 9.18
N PHE A 57 -26.23 -4.66 9.92
CA PHE A 57 -27.40 -3.85 9.63
C PHE A 57 -27.23 -2.95 8.39
N ARG A 58 -26.03 -2.38 8.19
CA ARG A 58 -25.79 -1.38 7.13
C ARG A 58 -25.33 -1.98 5.80
N ALA A 59 -24.57 -3.07 5.83
CA ALA A 59 -23.93 -3.65 4.65
C ALA A 59 -24.81 -4.75 4.02
N ASN A 60 -24.71 -4.91 2.70
CA ASN A 60 -25.51 -5.90 1.96
C ASN A 60 -24.96 -7.34 2.12
N ALA A 61 -23.64 -7.51 2.15
CA ALA A 61 -22.99 -8.81 2.29
C ALA A 61 -21.82 -8.74 3.29
N PRO A 62 -22.10 -8.48 4.59
CA PRO A 62 -21.09 -8.10 5.60
C PRO A 62 -19.93 -9.11 5.74
N GLY A 63 -20.18 -10.40 5.47
CA GLY A 63 -19.12 -11.43 5.48
C GLY A 63 -17.96 -11.14 4.52
N PHE A 64 -18.18 -10.39 3.44
CA PHE A 64 -17.12 -10.03 2.48
C PHE A 64 -16.10 -9.04 3.04
N PHE A 65 -16.35 -8.36 4.15
CA PHE A 65 -15.31 -7.60 4.84
C PHE A 65 -14.17 -8.51 5.33
N TYR A 66 -14.48 -9.72 5.81
CA TYR A 66 -13.46 -10.70 6.22
C TYR A 66 -12.69 -11.24 5.01
N VAL A 67 -13.37 -11.43 3.88
CA VAL A 67 -12.74 -11.81 2.61
C VAL A 67 -11.79 -10.71 2.12
N ALA A 68 -12.18 -9.44 2.23
CA ALA A 68 -11.33 -8.30 1.91
C ALA A 68 -10.05 -8.30 2.77
N VAL A 69 -10.19 -8.49 4.09
CA VAL A 69 -9.03 -8.59 5.01
C VAL A 69 -8.10 -9.73 4.60
N ALA A 70 -8.63 -10.92 4.27
CA ALA A 70 -7.81 -12.05 3.85
C ALA A 70 -6.98 -11.73 2.60
N PHE A 71 -7.59 -11.08 1.60
CA PHE A 71 -6.87 -10.62 0.42
C PHE A 71 -5.85 -9.52 0.73
N MET A 72 -6.13 -8.57 1.62
CA MET A 72 -5.16 -7.55 2.04
C MET A 72 -3.95 -8.16 2.74
N MET A 73 -4.15 -9.15 3.61
CA MET A 73 -3.05 -9.87 4.27
C MET A 73 -2.22 -10.68 3.27
N ALA A 74 -2.88 -11.39 2.34
CA ALA A 74 -2.18 -12.10 1.26
C ALA A 74 -1.37 -11.13 0.40
N SER A 75 -1.94 -9.97 0.06
CA SER A 75 -1.24 -8.91 -0.65
C SER A 75 0.03 -8.48 0.07
N GLY A 76 -0.06 -8.12 1.36
CA GLY A 76 1.12 -7.74 2.16
C GLY A 76 2.19 -8.83 2.24
N ALA A 77 1.80 -10.11 2.26
CA ALA A 77 2.75 -11.22 2.22
C ALA A 77 3.52 -11.29 0.88
N PHE A 78 2.82 -11.09 -0.24
CA PHE A 78 3.45 -11.04 -1.56
C PHE A 78 4.36 -9.81 -1.73
N GLU A 79 3.96 -8.65 -1.19
CA GLU A 79 4.82 -7.46 -1.15
C GLU A 79 6.11 -7.74 -0.38
N PHE A 80 6.01 -8.39 0.79
CA PHE A 80 7.17 -8.76 1.60
C PHE A 80 8.10 -9.74 0.86
N ALA A 81 7.52 -10.73 0.17
CA ALA A 81 8.26 -11.69 -0.64
C ALA A 81 9.00 -11.01 -1.79
N GLN A 82 8.33 -10.12 -2.53
CA GLN A 82 8.96 -9.38 -3.62
C GLN A 82 10.08 -8.46 -3.10
N ASN A 83 9.83 -7.70 -2.04
CA ASN A 83 10.83 -6.83 -1.44
C ASN A 83 12.05 -7.62 -0.93
N THR A 84 11.83 -8.83 -0.44
CA THR A 84 12.94 -9.74 -0.07
C THR A 84 13.74 -10.18 -1.29
N ALA A 85 13.09 -10.50 -2.41
CA ALA A 85 13.76 -10.82 -3.67
C ALA A 85 14.59 -9.63 -4.20
N ASP A 86 14.08 -8.41 -4.05
CA ASP A 86 14.77 -7.16 -4.40
C ASP A 86 15.77 -6.68 -3.33
N ARG A 87 16.01 -7.52 -2.31
CA ARG A 87 16.93 -7.25 -1.18
C ARG A 87 16.64 -5.93 -0.48
N TRP A 88 15.35 -5.57 -0.45
CA TRP A 88 14.76 -4.38 0.17
C TRP A 88 15.23 -3.04 -0.40
N TYR A 89 15.92 -3.06 -1.54
CA TYR A 89 16.50 -1.87 -2.15
C TYR A 89 15.82 -1.61 -3.50
N LEU A 90 14.91 -0.63 -3.56
CA LEU A 90 14.11 -0.39 -4.76
C LEU A 90 14.84 0.48 -5.79
N LEU A 91 14.96 -0.01 -7.02
CA LEU A 91 15.49 0.72 -8.18
C LEU A 91 14.58 0.53 -9.39
N PRO A 92 14.57 1.48 -10.34
CA PRO A 92 13.94 1.25 -11.64
C PRO A 92 14.42 -0.05 -12.28
N GLY A 93 13.49 -0.83 -12.84
CA GLY A 93 13.76 -2.12 -13.47
C GLY A 93 13.69 -3.33 -12.53
N MET A 94 13.40 -3.14 -11.24
CA MET A 94 13.15 -4.24 -10.30
C MET A 94 11.70 -4.70 -10.32
N GLY A 95 11.46 -5.92 -9.83
CA GLY A 95 10.14 -6.54 -9.77
C GLY A 95 9.10 -5.69 -9.03
N SER A 96 9.50 -5.13 -7.89
CA SER A 96 8.71 -4.20 -7.07
C SER A 96 8.56 -2.77 -7.64
N THR A 97 9.05 -2.50 -8.86
CA THR A 97 9.04 -1.14 -9.41
C THR A 97 8.44 -1.05 -10.81
N THR A 98 9.19 -1.44 -11.83
CA THR A 98 8.84 -1.24 -13.24
C THR A 98 9.08 -2.48 -14.09
N SER A 99 9.49 -3.60 -13.49
CA SER A 99 9.64 -4.87 -14.19
C SER A 99 8.61 -5.86 -13.66
N PRO A 100 7.91 -6.63 -14.51
CA PRO A 100 6.97 -7.64 -14.03
C PRO A 100 7.66 -8.71 -13.18
N ALA A 101 7.07 -9.04 -12.03
CA ALA A 101 7.47 -10.17 -11.19
C ALA A 101 6.24 -10.87 -10.62
N LEU A 102 6.32 -12.19 -10.39
CA LEU A 102 5.16 -12.97 -9.95
C LEU A 102 4.65 -12.50 -8.58
N ALA A 103 5.53 -12.26 -7.61
CA ALA A 103 5.10 -11.82 -6.29
C ALA A 103 4.49 -10.41 -6.34
N ASP A 104 5.07 -9.49 -7.10
CA ASP A 104 4.50 -8.15 -7.31
C ASP A 104 3.14 -8.20 -8.04
N PHE A 105 3.01 -9.04 -9.06
CA PHE A 105 1.72 -9.31 -9.73
C PHE A 105 0.66 -9.79 -8.73
N LEU A 106 0.99 -10.79 -7.90
CA LEU A 106 0.08 -11.35 -6.91
C LEU A 106 -0.28 -10.32 -5.82
N PHE A 107 0.68 -9.48 -5.41
CA PHE A 107 0.43 -8.34 -4.52
C PHE A 107 -0.69 -7.45 -5.05
N TYR A 108 -0.59 -7.01 -6.31
CA TYR A 108 -1.60 -6.14 -6.90
C TYR A 108 -2.93 -6.85 -7.15
N MET A 109 -2.91 -8.11 -7.58
CA MET A 109 -4.12 -8.90 -7.78
C MET A 109 -4.89 -9.06 -6.48
N CYS A 110 -4.21 -9.39 -5.39
CA CYS A 110 -4.82 -9.47 -4.06
C CYS A 110 -5.39 -8.12 -3.62
N ASN A 111 -4.71 -7.00 -3.88
CA ASN A 111 -5.28 -5.68 -3.60
C ASN A 111 -6.56 -5.41 -4.41
N ALA A 112 -6.58 -5.71 -5.70
CA ALA A 112 -7.76 -5.54 -6.54
C ALA A 112 -8.94 -6.40 -6.05
N LEU A 113 -8.66 -7.66 -5.69
CA LEU A 113 -9.65 -8.57 -5.11
C LEU A 113 -10.16 -8.09 -3.75
N SER A 114 -9.32 -7.45 -2.94
CA SER A 114 -9.76 -6.86 -1.67
C SER A 114 -10.73 -5.70 -1.88
N MET A 115 -10.48 -4.84 -2.87
CA MET A 115 -11.39 -3.72 -3.21
C MET A 115 -12.71 -4.25 -3.77
N LEU A 116 -12.66 -5.28 -4.62
CA LEU A 116 -13.85 -5.98 -5.09
C LEU A 116 -14.64 -6.56 -3.91
N ALA A 117 -13.99 -7.22 -2.96
CA ALA A 117 -14.65 -7.75 -1.77
C ALA A 117 -15.29 -6.64 -0.91
N LEU A 118 -14.64 -5.48 -0.73
CA LEU A 118 -15.23 -4.33 -0.05
C LEU A 118 -16.49 -3.82 -0.77
N ILE A 119 -16.44 -3.71 -2.11
CA ILE A 119 -17.60 -3.31 -2.93
C ILE A 119 -18.73 -4.32 -2.76
N THR A 120 -18.45 -5.62 -2.86
CA THR A 120 -19.44 -6.68 -2.63
C THR A 120 -20.03 -6.63 -1.23
N ALA A 121 -19.21 -6.35 -0.20
CA ALA A 121 -19.71 -6.23 1.16
C ALA A 121 -20.73 -5.08 1.28
N CYS A 122 -20.42 -3.95 0.68
CA CYS A 122 -21.23 -2.73 0.75
C CYS A 122 -22.48 -2.78 -0.13
N VAL A 123 -22.34 -3.19 -1.39
CA VAL A 123 -23.38 -3.10 -2.44
C VAL A 123 -24.11 -4.44 -2.66
N GLY A 124 -23.51 -5.55 -2.23
CA GLY A 124 -24.05 -6.89 -2.39
C GLY A 124 -23.68 -7.52 -3.73
N GLY A 125 -24.35 -8.62 -4.06
CA GLY A 125 -24.20 -9.36 -5.31
C GLY A 125 -24.83 -8.63 -6.49
N VAL A 126 -24.35 -7.45 -6.85
CA VAL A 126 -24.82 -6.79 -8.08
C VAL A 126 -23.97 -7.30 -9.23
N TRP A 127 -24.46 -8.30 -9.96
CA TRP A 127 -23.68 -9.09 -10.93
C TRP A 127 -22.94 -8.22 -11.95
N TRP A 128 -23.55 -7.13 -12.41
CA TRP A 128 -22.91 -6.21 -13.35
C TRP A 128 -21.75 -5.41 -12.73
N LEU A 129 -21.85 -5.06 -11.44
CA LEU A 129 -20.79 -4.34 -10.72
C LEU A 129 -19.63 -5.29 -10.41
N LEU A 130 -19.94 -6.54 -10.06
CA LEU A 130 -18.94 -7.61 -9.91
C LEU A 130 -18.22 -7.88 -11.25
N ALA A 131 -18.97 -7.96 -12.35
CA ALA A 131 -18.42 -8.13 -13.69
C ALA A 131 -17.53 -6.95 -14.10
N LEU A 132 -17.96 -5.70 -13.82
CA LEU A 132 -17.16 -4.51 -14.07
C LEU A 132 -15.85 -4.54 -13.26
N CYS A 133 -15.92 -4.88 -11.98
CA CYS A 133 -14.74 -4.97 -11.14
C CYS A 133 -13.79 -6.09 -11.58
N ALA A 134 -14.32 -7.26 -11.96
CA ALA A 134 -13.53 -8.36 -12.52
C ALA A 134 -12.87 -7.98 -13.86
N LEU A 135 -13.60 -7.27 -14.73
CA LEU A 135 -13.05 -6.72 -15.96
C LEU A 135 -11.90 -5.73 -15.66
N VAL A 136 -12.09 -4.81 -14.72
CA VAL A 136 -11.04 -3.84 -14.35
C VAL A 136 -9.83 -4.55 -13.72
N ALA A 137 -10.03 -5.60 -12.94
CA ALA A 137 -8.95 -6.45 -12.44
C ALA A 137 -8.23 -7.22 -13.57
N GLY A 138 -8.96 -7.68 -14.59
CA GLY A 138 -8.38 -8.29 -15.79
C GLY A 138 -7.57 -7.29 -16.63
N VAL A 139 -8.09 -6.09 -16.82
CA VAL A 139 -7.38 -4.98 -17.49
C VAL A 139 -6.12 -4.62 -16.70
N PHE A 140 -6.21 -4.55 -15.37
CA PHE A 140 -5.06 -4.37 -14.49
C PHE A 140 -3.99 -5.43 -14.77
N ALA A 141 -4.38 -6.71 -14.72
CA ALA A 141 -3.47 -7.83 -14.91
C ALA A 141 -2.77 -7.76 -16.28
N PHE A 142 -3.54 -7.48 -17.33
CA PHE A 142 -3.03 -7.32 -18.68
C PHE A 142 -2.03 -6.16 -18.79
N LEU A 143 -2.39 -4.98 -18.27
CA LEU A 143 -1.51 -3.81 -18.31
C LEU A 143 -0.22 -4.07 -17.55
N TYR A 144 -0.32 -4.63 -16.34
CA TYR A 144 0.83 -4.99 -15.50
C TYR A 144 1.78 -5.95 -16.23
N LEU A 145 1.27 -7.08 -16.74
CA LEU A 145 2.08 -8.08 -17.44
C LEU A 145 2.66 -7.55 -18.76
N SER A 146 2.02 -6.55 -19.36
CA SER A 146 2.51 -5.86 -20.56
C SER A 146 3.50 -4.72 -20.26
N GLY A 147 3.92 -4.54 -19.00
CA GLY A 147 4.82 -3.46 -18.58
C GLY A 147 4.20 -2.06 -18.67
N ARG A 148 2.87 -1.96 -18.75
CA ARG A 148 2.13 -0.70 -18.80
C ARG A 148 1.63 -0.32 -17.40
N PRO A 149 1.69 0.97 -17.00
CA PRO A 149 1.25 1.39 -15.68
C PRO A 149 -0.24 1.10 -15.47
N PRO A 150 -0.64 0.24 -14.52
CA PRO A 150 -2.04 -0.14 -14.34
C PRO A 150 -2.78 0.79 -13.33
N TYR A 151 -2.19 1.95 -13.01
CA TYR A 151 -2.66 2.83 -11.94
C TYR A 151 -4.08 3.37 -12.15
N ALA A 152 -4.50 3.59 -13.40
CA ALA A 152 -5.84 4.07 -13.70
C ALA A 152 -6.92 3.04 -13.32
N ALA A 153 -6.71 1.76 -13.66
CA ALA A 153 -7.62 0.67 -13.30
C ALA A 153 -7.72 0.53 -11.78
N PHE A 154 -6.59 0.63 -11.08
CA PHE A 154 -6.53 0.60 -9.63
C PHE A 154 -7.22 1.82 -8.99
N GLY A 155 -7.08 3.00 -9.59
CA GLY A 155 -7.76 4.22 -9.17
C GLY A 155 -9.28 4.12 -9.28
N VAL A 156 -9.80 3.49 -10.35
CA VAL A 156 -11.24 3.24 -10.52
C VAL A 156 -11.76 2.29 -9.44
N LEU A 157 -11.10 1.15 -9.19
CA LEU A 157 -11.50 0.23 -8.11
C LEU A 157 -11.42 0.89 -6.73
N GLY A 158 -10.38 1.69 -6.48
CA GLY A 158 -10.22 2.46 -5.24
C GLY A 158 -11.34 3.48 -5.05
N PHE A 159 -11.75 4.16 -6.12
CA PHE A 159 -12.89 5.09 -6.07
C PHE A 159 -14.21 4.37 -5.80
N LEU A 160 -14.50 3.28 -6.52
CA LEU A 160 -15.74 2.51 -6.36
C LEU A 160 -15.85 1.91 -4.95
N SER A 161 -14.76 1.36 -4.41
CA SER A 161 -14.74 0.84 -3.04
C SER A 161 -14.93 1.94 -2.00
N THR A 162 -14.24 3.07 -2.16
CA THR A 162 -14.41 4.25 -1.28
C THR A 162 -15.84 4.77 -1.30
N PHE A 163 -16.43 4.92 -2.49
CA PHE A 163 -17.80 5.41 -2.65
C PHE A 163 -18.82 4.43 -2.04
N SER A 164 -18.60 3.12 -2.24
CA SER A 164 -19.44 2.08 -1.64
C SER A 164 -19.42 2.15 -0.11
N LEU A 165 -18.23 2.30 0.49
CA LEU A 165 -18.07 2.50 1.93
C LEU A 165 -18.76 3.77 2.42
N PHE A 166 -18.68 4.87 1.66
CA PHE A 166 -19.35 6.12 2.00
C PHE A 166 -20.87 5.93 2.05
N VAL A 167 -21.46 5.33 1.02
CA VAL A 167 -22.91 5.07 0.97
C VAL A 167 -23.35 4.13 2.11
N THR A 168 -22.55 3.09 2.40
CA THR A 168 -22.88 2.12 3.47
C THR A 168 -22.81 2.76 4.85
N PHE A 169 -21.76 3.51 5.18
CA PHE A 169 -21.53 4.02 6.54
C PHE A 169 -21.92 5.48 6.75
N ASP A 170 -22.35 6.18 5.70
CA ASP A 170 -22.66 7.62 5.69
C ASP A 170 -21.56 8.45 6.36
N ASN A 171 -20.31 8.16 6.00
CA ASN A 171 -19.15 8.72 6.67
C ASN A 171 -18.13 9.24 5.65
N PRO A 172 -18.01 10.57 5.45
CA PRO A 172 -17.14 11.13 4.42
C PRO A 172 -15.65 10.90 4.69
N ILE A 173 -15.26 10.50 5.90
CA ILE A 173 -13.85 10.29 6.22
C ILE A 173 -13.19 9.23 5.33
N VAL A 174 -13.97 8.28 4.81
CA VAL A 174 -13.49 7.23 3.90
C VAL A 174 -12.80 7.79 2.66
N PHE A 175 -13.13 9.02 2.23
CA PHE A 175 -12.49 9.67 1.09
C PHE A 175 -11.02 10.04 1.34
N LEU A 176 -10.54 10.03 2.59
CA LEU A 176 -9.10 10.14 2.86
C LEU A 176 -8.30 9.00 2.22
N GLN A 177 -8.91 7.85 1.91
CA GLN A 177 -8.24 6.79 1.14
C GLN A 177 -7.75 7.25 -0.23
N LEU A 178 -8.48 8.17 -0.88
CA LEU A 178 -8.06 8.74 -2.16
C LEU A 178 -6.85 9.64 -1.98
N VAL A 179 -6.82 10.40 -0.87
CA VAL A 179 -5.67 11.26 -0.51
C VAL A 179 -4.44 10.40 -0.22
N THR A 180 -4.58 9.34 0.56
CA THR A 180 -3.47 8.42 0.87
C THR A 180 -3.00 7.67 -0.37
N GLY A 181 -3.90 7.31 -1.29
CA GLY A 181 -3.54 6.78 -2.61
C GLY A 181 -2.65 7.73 -3.41
N GLN A 182 -3.00 9.03 -3.47
CA GLN A 182 -2.17 10.02 -4.18
C GLN A 182 -0.82 10.27 -3.48
N LEU A 183 -0.81 10.30 -2.14
CA LEU A 183 0.44 10.43 -1.39
C LEU A 183 1.36 9.21 -1.59
N THR A 184 0.80 8.02 -1.74
CA THR A 184 1.55 6.81 -2.08
C THR A 184 2.29 6.98 -3.40
N LEU A 185 1.59 7.42 -4.45
CA LEU A 185 2.19 7.70 -5.77
C LEU A 185 3.23 8.83 -5.69
N TYR A 186 2.97 9.86 -4.90
CA TYR A 186 3.90 10.97 -4.67
C TYR A 186 5.22 10.49 -4.06
N PHE A 187 5.17 9.73 -2.95
CA PHE A 187 6.37 9.19 -2.32
C PHE A 187 7.07 8.16 -3.19
N PHE A 188 6.33 7.33 -3.92
CA PHE A 188 6.90 6.34 -4.83
C PHE A 188 7.65 7.01 -6.00
N THR A 189 7.06 8.06 -6.57
CA THR A 189 7.74 8.85 -7.63
C THR A 189 9.02 9.50 -7.09
N LEU A 190 8.99 10.05 -5.89
CA LEU A 190 10.19 10.62 -5.26
C LEU A 190 11.23 9.55 -4.93
N LEU A 191 10.81 8.37 -4.50
CA LEU A 191 11.69 7.21 -4.25
C LEU A 191 12.43 6.84 -5.53
N LEU A 192 11.73 6.66 -6.65
CA LEU A 192 12.35 6.31 -7.94
C LEU A 192 13.28 7.42 -8.45
N LYS A 193 12.89 8.70 -8.27
CA LYS A 193 13.69 9.86 -8.71
C LYS A 193 14.98 10.02 -7.89
N THR A 194 14.88 9.96 -6.57
CA THR A 194 16.01 10.28 -5.66
C THR A 194 16.81 9.04 -5.27
N ARG A 195 16.22 7.85 -5.40
CA ARG A 195 16.74 6.58 -4.88
C ARG A 195 16.97 6.61 -3.37
N ALA A 196 16.31 7.51 -2.65
CA ALA A 196 16.37 7.63 -1.20
C ALA A 196 15.42 6.61 -0.56
N GLN A 197 15.97 5.47 -0.11
CA GLN A 197 15.20 4.32 0.36
C GLN A 197 14.43 4.59 1.66
N SER A 198 14.70 5.68 2.38
CA SER A 198 13.81 6.16 3.44
C SER A 198 12.38 6.43 2.94
N LEU A 199 12.22 6.83 1.67
CA LEU A 199 10.92 7.07 1.06
C LEU A 199 10.15 5.77 0.81
N HIS A 200 10.83 4.63 0.72
CA HIS A 200 10.19 3.31 0.60
C HIS A 200 9.31 3.01 1.82
N GLY A 201 9.82 3.28 3.03
CA GLY A 201 9.00 3.16 4.25
C GLY A 201 7.81 4.15 4.27
N CYS A 202 7.98 5.36 3.70
CA CYS A 202 6.86 6.30 3.56
C CYS A 202 5.78 5.78 2.61
N VAL A 203 6.16 5.15 1.50
CA VAL A 203 5.22 4.51 0.56
C VAL A 203 4.39 3.46 1.29
N ALA A 204 5.02 2.53 2.01
CA ALA A 204 4.33 1.46 2.73
C ALA A 204 3.39 1.98 3.84
N LEU A 205 3.82 2.98 4.61
CA LEU A 205 2.97 3.55 5.67
C LEU A 205 1.77 4.31 5.12
N VAL A 206 1.97 5.08 4.06
CA VAL A 206 0.89 5.87 3.48
C VAL A 206 -0.08 4.96 2.73
N SER A 207 0.40 3.95 2.00
CA SER A 207 -0.46 3.00 1.29
C SER A 207 -1.40 2.26 2.25
N THR A 208 -0.89 1.88 3.43
CA THR A 208 -1.67 1.14 4.42
C THR A 208 -2.58 2.02 5.30
N SER A 209 -2.31 3.32 5.40
CA SER A 209 -3.10 4.24 6.22
C SER A 209 -4.58 4.33 5.83
N GLY A 210 -4.93 3.98 4.58
CA GLY A 210 -6.31 3.87 4.13
C GLY A 210 -7.14 2.85 4.94
N LEU A 211 -6.52 1.76 5.42
CA LEU A 211 -7.21 0.75 6.23
C LEU A 211 -7.65 1.29 7.59
N TRP A 212 -6.82 2.13 8.18
CA TRP A 212 -7.13 2.84 9.42
C TRP A 212 -8.28 3.82 9.23
N VAL A 213 -8.34 4.48 8.07
CA VAL A 213 -9.46 5.36 7.71
C VAL A 213 -10.77 4.57 7.60
N ILE A 214 -10.77 3.39 6.96
CA ILE A 214 -11.98 2.55 6.88
C ILE A 214 -12.42 2.12 8.28
N ALA A 215 -11.49 1.61 9.09
CA ALA A 215 -11.79 1.18 10.45
C ALA A 215 -12.35 2.33 11.31
N TRP A 216 -11.77 3.53 11.19
CA TRP A 216 -12.29 4.73 11.83
C TRP A 216 -13.69 5.07 11.34
N ALA A 217 -13.96 4.96 10.03
CA ALA A 217 -15.28 5.23 9.48
C ALA A 217 -16.35 4.29 10.04
N ILE A 218 -16.06 2.98 10.12
CA ILE A 218 -16.95 1.97 10.69
C ILE A 218 -17.23 2.28 12.16
N HIS A 219 -16.18 2.48 12.96
CA HIS A 219 -16.33 2.72 14.40
C HIS A 219 -17.06 4.04 14.71
N SER A 220 -16.75 5.11 13.99
CA SER A 220 -17.41 6.41 14.19
C SER A 220 -18.86 6.44 13.68
N SER A 221 -19.16 5.69 12.62
CA SER A 221 -20.54 5.46 12.17
C SER A 221 -21.34 4.68 13.22
N ALA A 222 -20.78 3.58 13.75
CA ALA A 222 -21.42 2.76 14.78
C ALA A 222 -21.66 3.49 16.10
N SER A 223 -20.76 4.40 16.47
CA SER A 223 -20.90 5.25 17.68
C SER A 223 -21.81 6.46 17.47
N GLY A 224 -22.41 6.65 16.29
CA GLY A 224 -23.28 7.79 15.97
C GLY A 224 -22.54 9.13 15.93
N ARG A 225 -21.22 9.12 15.75
CA ARG A 225 -20.36 10.32 15.71
C ARG A 225 -19.47 10.34 14.46
N PRO A 226 -20.01 10.18 13.24
CA PRO A 226 -19.21 10.19 12.04
C PRO A 226 -18.54 11.57 11.85
N PRO A 227 -17.22 11.62 11.53
CA PRO A 227 -16.58 12.84 11.09
C PRO A 227 -17.34 13.51 9.95
N GLY A 228 -17.52 14.83 10.02
CA GLY A 228 -18.16 15.59 8.96
C GLY A 228 -17.23 15.93 7.80
N TRP A 229 -17.80 16.46 6.71
CA TRP A 229 -17.07 16.94 5.54
C TRP A 229 -15.99 17.98 5.86
N VAL A 230 -16.23 18.85 6.85
CA VAL A 230 -15.25 19.85 7.30
C VAL A 230 -13.97 19.17 7.80
N GLN A 231 -14.10 18.11 8.60
CA GLN A 231 -12.95 17.37 9.12
C GLN A 231 -12.18 16.67 8.00
N LEU A 232 -12.89 16.05 7.04
CA LEU A 232 -12.28 15.50 5.83
C LEU A 232 -11.45 16.56 5.08
N VAL A 233 -12.04 17.73 4.81
CA VAL A 233 -11.38 18.81 4.07
C VAL A 233 -10.15 19.32 4.82
N VAL A 234 -10.25 19.54 6.13
CA VAL A 234 -9.11 19.98 6.95
C VAL A 234 -7.96 18.98 6.89
N LEU A 235 -8.25 17.68 7.04
CA LEU A 235 -7.23 16.64 7.00
C LEU A 235 -6.60 16.50 5.60
N ALA A 236 -7.42 16.56 4.55
CA ALA A 236 -6.94 16.51 3.17
C ALA A 236 -6.05 17.71 2.83
N LEU A 237 -6.46 18.93 3.21
CA LEU A 237 -5.67 20.14 3.03
C LEU A 237 -4.38 20.10 3.84
N ALA A 238 -4.44 19.69 5.11
CA ALA A 238 -3.25 19.55 5.95
C ALA A 238 -2.24 18.57 5.32
N ALA A 239 -2.71 17.43 4.83
CA ALA A 239 -1.86 16.46 4.13
C ALA A 239 -1.23 17.05 2.86
N GLY A 240 -2.00 17.78 2.06
CA GLY A 240 -1.50 18.46 0.85
C GLY A 240 -0.48 19.55 1.17
N VAL A 241 -0.76 20.41 2.16
CA VAL A 241 0.14 21.47 2.62
C VAL A 241 1.44 20.88 3.14
N LEU A 242 1.39 19.83 3.97
CA LEU A 242 2.58 19.15 4.47
C LEU A 242 3.40 18.55 3.32
N ALA A 243 2.77 17.87 2.37
CA ALA A 243 3.45 17.31 1.21
C ALA A 243 4.19 18.39 0.40
N LEU A 244 3.54 19.54 0.17
CA LEU A 244 4.14 20.69 -0.51
C LEU A 244 5.25 21.36 0.29
N ALA A 245 5.07 21.55 1.60
CA ALA A 245 6.06 22.17 2.47
C ALA A 245 7.36 21.34 2.55
N PHE A 246 7.23 20.01 2.58
CA PHE A 246 8.39 19.11 2.59
C PHE A 246 8.98 18.86 1.21
N LYS A 247 8.27 19.13 0.11
CA LYS A 247 8.70 18.86 -1.27
C LYS A 247 10.13 19.33 -1.57
N PRO A 248 10.58 20.57 -1.23
CA PRO A 248 11.94 21.02 -1.55
C PRO A 248 13.03 20.22 -0.84
N ARG A 249 12.74 19.73 0.37
CA ARG A 249 13.67 18.89 1.15
C ARG A 249 13.68 17.46 0.63
N LEU A 250 12.49 16.89 0.39
CA LEU A 250 12.34 15.52 -0.10
C LEU A 250 12.98 15.33 -1.48
N GLN A 251 12.85 16.30 -2.39
CA GLN A 251 13.47 16.23 -3.71
C GLN A 251 15.01 16.32 -3.69
N LYS A 252 15.60 16.82 -2.60
CA LYS A 252 17.05 16.94 -2.41
C LYS A 252 17.64 15.78 -1.61
N LEU A 253 16.84 14.78 -1.25
CA LEU A 253 17.34 13.59 -0.57
C LEU A 253 18.39 12.91 -1.45
N LYS A 254 19.51 12.55 -0.83
CA LYS A 254 20.58 11.81 -1.50
C LYS A 254 20.18 10.36 -1.66
N ALA A 255 20.62 9.74 -2.75
CA ALA A 255 20.50 8.31 -2.95
C ALA A 255 21.07 7.56 -1.74
N THR A 256 20.33 6.57 -1.24
CA THR A 256 20.82 5.74 -0.14
C THR A 256 21.95 4.86 -0.67
N HIS A 257 23.09 4.79 0.01
CA HIS A 257 24.14 3.89 -0.42
C HIS A 257 23.73 2.44 -0.17
N ARG A 258 24.07 1.53 -1.09
CA ARG A 258 23.94 0.09 -0.83
C ARG A 258 24.97 -0.33 0.22
N ARG A 259 24.56 -1.20 1.14
CA ARG A 259 25.46 -1.75 2.15
C ARG A 259 26.55 -2.64 1.54
N PHE A 260 26.22 -3.32 0.45
CA PHE A 260 27.14 -4.14 -0.33
C PHE A 260 27.19 -3.58 -1.74
N ARG A 261 28.35 -3.06 -2.17
CA ARG A 261 28.58 -2.80 -3.60
C ARG A 261 28.71 -4.16 -4.28
N ALA A 262 27.93 -4.39 -5.33
CA ALA A 262 28.36 -5.34 -6.34
C ALA A 262 29.70 -4.80 -6.87
N GLY A 263 30.76 -5.59 -6.70
CA GLY A 263 32.02 -5.37 -7.39
C GLY A 263 31.85 -5.60 -8.88
#